data_AF-A0A261B695-F1
#
_entry.id   AF-A0A261B695-F1
#
_cell.length_a   1.000
_cell.length_b   1.000
_cell.length_c   1.000
_cell.angle_alpha   90.00
_cell.angle_beta   90.00
_cell.angle_gamma   90.00
#
_symmetry.space_group_name_H-M   'P 1'
#
loop_
_entity.id
_entity.type
_entity.pdbx_description
1 polymer ?
#
loop_
_entity_poly.entity_id
_entity_poly.type
_entity_poly.pdbx_seq_one_letter_code
_entity_poly.pdbx_strand_id
1 'polypeptide(L)'
;MMNGRAVRSVLIRNNRQENGSVDHVPRSIQFDESSEEYRCLCNCFHVKTGAFIIGCVHVLMILFFLIHSLFVYFQHDGRLQQARGVKENYVFGSFLAEMIGLGLGIFAVFLLFVALSRNSALLVVPHLVMQVIAILCFILVLVSGTIALCTDSAVFYRLINAAPFMEHPNNNTVALDTGTMVRIYSLMIVYAISLALEFWFIVVIYNCNRYLDERSDYMKYCLAFSTPMKTLSAR
;
A
#
# COMPACT_ATOMS: atom_id res chain seq x y z
N MET A 1 -47.18 28.23 19.04
CA MET A 1 -47.06 27.06 18.16
C MET A 1 -45.76 27.18 17.38
N MET A 2 -44.70 26.49 17.79
CA MET A 2 -43.45 26.44 17.03
C MET A 2 -43.61 25.41 15.93
N ASN A 3 -43.60 25.86 14.67
CA ASN A 3 -43.56 24.99 13.51
C ASN A 3 -42.25 24.20 13.53
N GLY A 4 -42.33 22.94 13.96
CA GLY A 4 -41.24 21.96 13.86
C GLY A 4 -40.96 21.63 12.40
N ARG A 5 -40.20 22.49 11.71
CA ARG A 5 -39.52 22.08 10.47
C ARG A 5 -38.54 20.98 10.86
N ALA A 6 -38.84 19.75 10.45
CA ALA A 6 -37.91 18.64 10.51
C ALA A 6 -36.65 19.04 9.74
N VAL A 7 -35.60 19.40 10.47
CA VAL A 7 -34.28 19.62 9.89
C VAL A 7 -33.81 18.26 9.42
N ARG A 8 -33.94 17.98 8.12
CA ARG A 8 -33.39 16.77 7.50
C ARG A 8 -31.89 16.77 7.79
N SER A 9 -31.45 15.80 8.56
CA SER A 9 -30.04 15.52 8.73
C SER A 9 -29.43 15.13 7.39
N VAL A 10 -28.24 15.65 7.14
CA VAL A 10 -27.50 15.41 5.90
C VAL A 10 -26.29 14.58 6.27
N LEU A 11 -26.09 13.46 5.57
CA LEU A 11 -24.88 12.65 5.72
C LEU A 11 -23.66 13.53 5.37
N ILE A 12 -22.56 13.41 6.12
CA ILE A 12 -21.31 14.18 5.91
C ILE A 12 -20.91 14.26 4.43
N ARG A 13 -21.10 13.15 3.73
CA ARG A 13 -20.81 12.98 2.31
C ARG A 13 -21.53 13.96 1.40
N ASN A 14 -22.77 14.35 1.72
CA ASN A 14 -23.55 15.29 0.92
C ASN A 14 -23.20 16.77 1.17
N ASN A 15 -22.38 17.06 2.18
CA ASN A 15 -22.03 18.44 2.54
C ASN A 15 -20.82 18.98 1.75
N ARG A 16 -19.99 18.10 1.15
CA ARG A 16 -18.75 18.48 0.45
C ARG A 16 -18.98 19.10 -0.94
N GLN A 17 -20.21 19.02 -1.48
CA GLN A 17 -20.57 19.51 -2.82
C GLN A 17 -21.25 20.90 -2.85
N GLU A 18 -21.77 21.40 -1.73
CA GLU A 18 -22.46 22.70 -1.67
C GLU A 18 -21.47 23.84 -1.32
N ASN A 19 -20.59 24.18 -2.27
CA ASN A 19 -19.91 25.49 -2.26
C ASN A 19 -20.89 26.55 -2.78
N GLY A 20 -21.72 27.10 -1.89
CA GLY A 20 -22.52 28.28 -2.24
C GLY A 20 -23.72 28.54 -1.33
N SER A 21 -23.73 29.75 -0.76
CA SER A 21 -24.84 30.49 -0.15
C SER A 21 -25.18 30.24 1.34
N VAL A 22 -24.68 31.18 2.17
CA VAL A 22 -25.36 32.09 3.12
C VAL A 22 -26.52 31.55 4.01
N ASP A 23 -26.35 31.75 5.33
CA ASP A 23 -27.35 31.82 6.41
C ASP A 23 -28.28 30.62 6.69
N HIS A 24 -27.70 29.45 6.96
CA HIS A 24 -28.47 28.33 7.49
C HIS A 24 -27.99 27.84 8.85
N VAL A 25 -28.97 27.79 9.78
CA VAL A 25 -29.00 26.99 11.02
C VAL A 25 -28.13 25.73 10.86
N PRO A 26 -27.29 25.37 11.84
CA PRO A 26 -26.40 24.22 11.72
C PRO A 26 -27.21 22.97 11.34
N ARG A 27 -27.00 22.49 10.11
CA ARG A 27 -27.64 21.28 9.61
C ARG A 27 -27.08 20.11 10.41
N SER A 28 -27.97 19.23 10.89
CA SER A 28 -27.57 18.05 11.65
C SER A 28 -26.73 17.14 10.76
N ILE A 29 -25.44 17.05 11.08
CA ILE A 29 -24.52 16.12 10.45
C ILE A 29 -24.76 14.73 11.04
N GLN A 30 -25.07 13.74 10.20
CA GLN A 30 -25.17 12.34 10.62
C GLN A 30 -23.95 11.54 10.14
N PHE A 31 -23.37 10.78 11.07
CA PHE A 31 -22.31 9.80 10.84
C PHE A 31 -22.77 8.45 11.37
N ASP A 32 -22.95 7.48 10.48
CA ASP A 32 -23.30 6.11 10.84
C ASP A 32 -22.06 5.21 10.75
N GLU A 33 -21.49 4.88 11.90
CA GLU A 33 -20.30 4.02 12.01
C GLU A 33 -20.57 2.58 11.53
N SER A 34 -21.84 2.16 11.48
CA SER A 34 -22.23 0.79 11.09
C SER A 34 -22.52 0.61 9.60
N SER A 35 -22.47 1.72 8.84
CA SER A 35 -22.72 1.75 7.39
C SER A 35 -21.91 0.70 6.64
N GLU A 36 -22.55 0.07 5.65
CA GLU A 36 -21.92 -0.93 4.77
C GLU A 36 -20.74 -0.34 4.00
N GLU A 37 -20.72 0.99 3.79
CA GLU A 37 -19.62 1.69 3.13
C GLU A 37 -18.29 1.64 3.92
N TYR A 38 -18.36 1.34 5.23
CA TYR A 38 -17.19 1.21 6.11
C TYR A 38 -16.85 -0.24 6.42
N ARG A 39 -17.30 -1.17 5.58
CA ARG A 39 -17.00 -2.59 5.70
C ARG A 39 -16.16 -3.07 4.52
N CYS A 40 -15.36 -4.10 4.76
CA CYS A 40 -14.44 -4.71 3.80
C CYS A 40 -14.49 -6.24 3.94
N LEU A 41 -13.73 -6.97 3.11
CA LEU A 41 -13.67 -8.44 3.17
C LEU A 41 -15.08 -9.07 3.07
N CYS A 42 -15.80 -8.78 1.97
CA CYS A 42 -17.17 -9.25 1.76
C CYS A 42 -18.15 -8.83 2.87
N ASN A 43 -18.02 -7.58 3.35
CA ASN A 43 -18.86 -7.00 4.39
C ASN A 43 -18.65 -7.61 5.81
N CYS A 44 -17.63 -8.46 5.99
CA CYS A 44 -17.37 -9.17 7.25
C CYS A 44 -16.66 -8.30 8.30
N PHE A 45 -15.80 -7.37 7.90
CA PHE A 45 -14.97 -6.60 8.82
C PHE A 45 -15.15 -5.11 8.63
N HIS A 46 -15.14 -4.36 9.73
CA HIS A 46 -15.02 -2.91 9.68
C HIS A 46 -13.69 -2.51 9.03
N VAL A 47 -13.70 -1.44 8.23
CA VAL A 47 -12.58 -1.01 7.38
C VAL A 47 -11.31 -0.74 8.17
N LYS A 48 -11.44 -0.28 9.42
CA LYS A 48 -10.32 -0.10 10.36
C LYS A 48 -9.64 -1.44 10.71
N THR A 49 -10.43 -2.48 10.99
CA THR A 49 -9.91 -3.83 11.28
C THR A 49 -9.26 -4.43 10.03
N GLY A 50 -9.90 -4.26 8.87
CA GLY A 50 -9.31 -4.65 7.59
C GLY A 50 -7.96 -3.99 7.33
N ALA A 51 -7.84 -2.68 7.58
CA ALA A 51 -6.58 -1.95 7.44
C ALA A 51 -5.48 -2.47 8.39
N PHE A 52 -5.82 -2.85 9.63
CA PHE A 52 -4.87 -3.50 10.54
C PHE A 52 -4.39 -4.85 10.01
N ILE A 53 -5.30 -5.69 9.52
CA ILE A 53 -4.96 -7.00 8.94
C ILE A 53 -4.04 -6.81 7.73
N ILE A 54 -4.37 -5.89 6.83
CA ILE A 54 -3.53 -5.55 5.67
C ILE A 54 -2.15 -5.06 6.11
N GLY A 55 -2.08 -4.19 7.12
CA GLY A 55 -0.81 -3.77 7.71
C GLY A 55 0.06 -4.94 8.17
N CYS A 56 -0.53 -5.92 8.88
CA CYS A 56 0.17 -7.14 9.28
C CYS A 56 0.61 -8.00 8.09
N VAL A 57 -0.23 -8.13 7.05
CA VAL A 57 0.13 -8.86 5.83
C VAL A 57 1.29 -8.18 5.12
N HIS A 58 1.32 -6.85 5.02
CA HIS A 58 2.46 -6.12 4.46
C HIS A 58 3.75 -6.36 5.25
N VAL A 59 3.71 -6.43 6.58
CA VAL A 59 4.90 -6.79 7.38
C VAL A 59 5.42 -8.18 6.97
N LEU A 60 4.54 -9.16 6.78
CA LEU A 60 4.93 -10.50 6.33
C LEU A 60 5.49 -10.50 4.91
N MET A 61 4.88 -9.74 3.99
CA MET A 61 5.37 -9.60 2.62
C MET A 61 6.75 -8.96 2.58
N ILE A 62 6.96 -7.87 3.33
CA ILE A 62 8.27 -7.21 3.46
C ILE A 62 9.31 -8.18 3.99
N LEU A 63 8.98 -8.96 5.03
CA LEU A 63 9.89 -9.96 5.60
C LEU A 63 10.25 -11.04 4.57
N PHE A 64 9.26 -11.53 3.82
CA PHE A 64 9.49 -12.52 2.76
C PHE A 64 10.45 -11.99 1.69
N PHE A 65 10.20 -10.80 1.15
CA PHE A 65 11.08 -10.20 0.13
C PHE A 65 12.47 -9.89 0.68
N LEU A 66 12.57 -9.41 1.92
CA LEU A 66 13.86 -9.21 2.59
C LEU A 66 14.68 -10.51 2.67
N ILE A 67 14.06 -11.60 3.14
CA ILE A 67 14.74 -12.91 3.26
C ILE A 67 15.17 -13.40 1.88
N HIS A 68 14.30 -13.29 0.87
CA HIS A 68 14.61 -13.67 -0.50
C HIS A 68 15.80 -12.87 -1.05
N SER A 69 15.78 -11.55 -0.91
CA SER A 69 16.83 -10.64 -1.37
C SER A 69 18.19 -10.95 -0.71
N LEU A 70 18.18 -11.19 0.61
CA LEU A 70 19.37 -11.61 1.34
C LEU A 70 19.90 -12.95 0.85
N PHE A 71 19.02 -13.91 0.56
CA PHE A 71 19.42 -15.22 0.05
C PHE A 71 20.08 -15.11 -1.34
N VAL A 72 19.50 -14.32 -2.25
CA VAL A 72 20.09 -14.04 -3.56
C VAL A 72 21.45 -13.37 -3.42
N TYR A 73 21.56 -12.38 -2.53
CA TYR A 73 22.81 -11.68 -2.28
C TYR A 73 23.90 -12.59 -1.69
N PHE A 74 23.59 -13.42 -0.70
CA PHE A 74 24.56 -14.33 -0.09
C PHE A 74 24.98 -15.50 -0.99
N GLN A 75 24.11 -15.93 -1.90
CA GLN A 75 24.45 -16.96 -2.89
C GLN A 75 25.27 -16.43 -4.07
N HIS A 76 25.35 -15.11 -4.23
CA HIS A 76 26.09 -14.50 -5.30
C HIS A 76 27.60 -14.58 -5.04
N ASP A 77 28.30 -15.44 -5.77
CA ASP A 77 29.76 -15.51 -5.76
C ASP A 77 30.39 -14.50 -6.74
N GLY A 78 30.54 -13.26 -6.28
CA GLY A 78 31.12 -12.17 -7.06
C GLY A 78 32.58 -12.40 -7.48
N ARG A 79 33.36 -13.22 -6.75
CA ARG A 79 34.76 -13.51 -7.09
C ARG A 79 34.86 -14.40 -8.32
N LEU A 80 33.95 -15.37 -8.44
CA LEU A 80 33.88 -16.26 -9.61
C LEU A 80 33.44 -15.52 -10.88
N GLN A 81 32.53 -14.55 -10.77
CA GLN A 81 32.10 -13.73 -11.90
C GLN A 81 33.18 -12.74 -12.35
N GLN A 82 33.89 -12.11 -11.42
CA GLN A 82 34.98 -11.20 -11.72
C GLN A 82 36.15 -11.93 -12.42
N ALA A 83 36.43 -13.18 -12.03
CA ALA A 83 37.41 -14.04 -12.70
C ALA A 83 37.03 -14.43 -14.14
N ARG A 84 35.74 -14.33 -14.51
CA ARG A 84 35.22 -14.62 -15.86
C ARG A 84 35.04 -13.38 -16.74
N GLY A 85 35.43 -12.20 -16.25
CA GLY A 85 35.41 -10.94 -17.01
C GLY A 85 34.11 -10.15 -16.95
N VAL A 86 33.14 -10.55 -16.11
CA VAL A 86 31.94 -9.74 -15.83
C VAL A 86 32.33 -8.61 -14.89
N LYS A 87 32.32 -7.37 -15.39
CA LYS A 87 32.80 -6.18 -14.66
C LYS A 87 31.77 -5.56 -13.70
N GLU A 88 30.48 -5.88 -13.84
CA GLU A 88 29.41 -5.20 -13.11
C GLU A 88 28.75 -6.10 -12.08
N ASN A 89 28.77 -5.68 -10.80
CA ASN A 89 28.02 -6.30 -9.71
C ASN A 89 26.53 -5.90 -9.78
N TYR A 90 25.81 -6.43 -10.77
CA TYR A 90 24.38 -6.13 -10.96
C TYR A 90 23.52 -6.54 -9.75
N VAL A 91 23.92 -7.59 -9.02
CA VAL A 91 23.20 -8.05 -7.82
C VAL A 91 23.25 -7.03 -6.69
N PHE A 92 24.37 -6.31 -6.50
CA PHE A 92 24.48 -5.32 -5.43
C PHE A 92 23.57 -4.11 -5.68
N GLY A 93 23.49 -3.62 -6.92
CA GLY A 93 22.62 -2.50 -7.29
C GLY A 93 21.14 -2.82 -7.05
N SER A 94 20.68 -3.97 -7.54
CA SER A 94 19.31 -4.44 -7.33
C SER A 94 19.00 -4.69 -5.85
N PHE A 95 19.92 -5.30 -5.11
CA PHE A 95 19.80 -5.49 -3.66
C PHE A 95 19.66 -4.16 -2.91
N LEU A 96 20.52 -3.18 -3.20
CA LEU A 96 20.48 -1.87 -2.55
C LEU A 96 19.16 -1.14 -2.83
N ALA A 97 18.69 -1.16 -4.08
CA ALA A 97 17.41 -0.56 -4.47
C ALA A 97 16.23 -1.21 -3.71
N GLU A 98 16.24 -2.54 -3.60
CA GLU A 98 15.22 -3.28 -2.83
C GLU A 98 15.28 -2.93 -1.34
N MET A 99 16.46 -2.84 -0.72
CA MET A 99 16.59 -2.45 0.68
C MET A 99 16.03 -1.05 0.96
N ILE A 100 16.25 -0.09 0.06
CA ILE A 100 15.67 1.25 0.17
C ILE A 100 14.15 1.17 0.08
N GLY A 101 13.62 0.44 -0.92
CA GLY A 101 12.18 0.27 -1.11
C GLY A 101 11.50 -0.38 0.09
N LEU A 102 12.08 -1.46 0.62
CA LEU A 102 11.58 -2.14 1.82
C LEU A 102 11.67 -1.24 3.06
N GLY A 103 12.74 -0.46 3.22
CA GLY A 103 12.88 0.50 4.31
C GLY A 103 11.79 1.57 4.31
N LEU A 104 11.50 2.16 3.14
CA LEU A 104 10.40 3.10 2.96
C LEU A 104 9.05 2.44 3.21
N GLY A 105 8.88 1.19 2.76
CA GLY A 105 7.68 0.38 3.01
C GLY A 105 7.42 0.15 4.50
N ILE A 106 8.44 -0.22 5.27
CA ILE A 106 8.36 -0.40 6.73
C ILE A 106 7.94 0.90 7.40
N PHE A 107 8.57 2.02 7.02
CA PHE A 107 8.21 3.33 7.57
C PHE A 107 6.75 3.69 7.29
N ALA A 108 6.26 3.47 6.08
CA ALA A 108 4.88 3.74 5.72
C ALA A 108 3.88 2.82 6.45
N VAL A 109 4.21 1.55 6.63
CA VAL A 109 3.40 0.60 7.43
C VAL A 109 3.39 1.01 8.92
N PHE A 110 4.51 1.48 9.45
CA PHE A 110 4.57 2.03 10.80
C PHE A 110 3.64 3.23 10.95
N LEU A 111 3.68 4.17 10.00
CA LEU A 111 2.76 5.32 9.98
C LEU A 111 1.30 4.88 9.88
N LEU A 112 0.99 3.84 9.10
CA LEU A 112 -0.36 3.27 9.05
C LEU A 112 -0.82 2.79 10.43
N PHE A 113 -0.01 2.03 11.16
CA PHE A 113 -0.38 1.58 12.51
C PHE A 113 -0.59 2.75 13.49
N VAL A 114 0.26 3.77 13.42
CA VAL A 114 0.09 5.01 14.21
C VAL A 114 -1.19 5.74 13.81
N ALA A 115 -1.48 5.84 12.51
CA ALA A 115 -2.68 6.47 11.96
C ALA A 115 -3.95 5.80 12.48
N LEU A 116 -4.01 4.46 12.43
CA LEU A 116 -5.14 3.68 12.92
C LEU A 116 -5.30 3.77 14.44
N SER A 117 -4.19 3.83 15.19
CA SER A 117 -4.20 3.97 16.65
C SER A 117 -4.65 5.37 17.09
N ARG A 118 -4.21 6.40 16.37
CA ARG A 118 -4.55 7.81 16.64
C ARG A 118 -5.83 8.30 15.95
N ASN A 119 -6.47 7.46 15.14
CA ASN A 119 -7.61 7.83 14.27
C ASN A 119 -7.31 9.05 13.38
N SER A 120 -6.11 9.12 12.81
CA SER A 120 -5.65 10.26 11.99
C SER A 120 -5.57 9.87 10.52
N ALA A 121 -6.43 10.45 9.68
CA ALA A 121 -6.46 10.20 8.23
C ALA A 121 -5.15 10.65 7.54
N LEU A 122 -4.59 11.80 7.94
CA LEU A 122 -3.39 12.36 7.32
C LEU A 122 -2.20 11.38 7.33
N LEU A 123 -2.06 10.59 8.40
CA LEU A 123 -0.98 9.61 8.56
C LEU A 123 -1.16 8.34 7.72
N VAL A 124 -2.34 8.12 7.12
CA VAL A 124 -2.59 7.01 6.18
C VAL A 124 -2.08 7.34 4.77
N VAL A 125 -2.04 8.62 4.39
CA VAL A 125 -1.66 9.08 3.05
C VAL A 125 -0.28 8.56 2.60
N PRO A 126 0.78 8.58 3.43
CA PRO A 126 2.08 8.01 3.03
C PRO A 126 2.00 6.53 2.66
N HIS A 127 1.17 5.74 3.34
CA HIS A 127 0.96 4.33 3.03
C HIS A 127 0.23 4.15 1.70
N LEU A 128 -0.80 4.95 1.41
CA LEU A 128 -1.47 4.96 0.11
C LEU A 128 -0.52 5.30 -1.04
N VAL A 129 0.34 6.31 -0.86
CA VAL A 129 1.33 6.70 -1.88
C VAL A 129 2.33 5.56 -2.13
N MET A 130 2.86 4.96 -1.07
CA MET A 130 3.76 3.81 -1.19
C MET A 130 3.09 2.62 -1.88
N GLN A 131 1.80 2.42 -1.65
CA GLN A 131 1.03 1.34 -2.28
C GLN A 131 0.88 1.54 -3.80
N VAL A 132 0.61 2.77 -4.25
CA VAL A 132 0.59 3.09 -5.68
C VAL A 132 1.95 2.85 -6.32
N ILE A 133 3.03 3.28 -5.65
CA ILE A 133 4.41 3.04 -6.12
C ILE A 133 4.68 1.53 -6.20
N ALA A 134 4.29 0.75 -5.19
CA ALA A 134 4.47 -0.70 -5.17
C ALA A 134 3.72 -1.39 -6.32
N ILE A 135 2.48 -1.00 -6.61
CA ILE A 135 1.71 -1.52 -7.75
C ILE A 135 2.45 -1.27 -9.07
N LEU A 136 2.97 -0.06 -9.29
CA LEU A 136 3.75 0.26 -10.49
C LEU A 136 5.03 -0.58 -10.58
N CYS A 137 5.76 -0.73 -9.48
CA CYS A 137 6.95 -1.57 -9.41
C CYS A 137 6.65 -3.04 -9.71
N PHE A 138 5.58 -3.62 -9.14
CA PHE A 138 5.18 -5.00 -9.42
C PHE A 138 4.81 -5.20 -10.90
N ILE A 139 4.10 -4.26 -11.52
CA ILE A 139 3.80 -4.31 -12.96
C ILE A 139 5.10 -4.30 -13.78
N LEU A 140 6.04 -3.40 -13.45
CA LEU A 140 7.32 -3.30 -14.15
C LEU A 140 8.15 -4.58 -14.02
N VAL A 141 8.22 -5.17 -12.82
CA VAL A 141 8.94 -6.42 -12.58
C VAL A 141 8.29 -7.58 -13.33
N LEU A 142 6.96 -7.67 -13.34
CA LEU A 142 6.25 -8.73 -14.07
C LEU A 142 6.44 -8.62 -15.58
N VAL A 143 6.32 -7.42 -16.15
CA VAL A 143 6.56 -7.19 -17.58
C VAL A 143 8.01 -7.55 -17.93
N SER A 144 8.97 -7.10 -17.11
CA SER A 144 10.39 -7.42 -17.29
C SER A 144 10.64 -8.93 -17.20
N GLY A 145 9.97 -9.61 -16.27
CA GLY A 145 9.99 -11.07 -16.12
C GLY A 145 9.44 -11.83 -17.30
N THR A 146 8.31 -11.40 -17.86
CA THR A 146 7.77 -12.00 -19.07
C THR A 146 8.73 -11.83 -20.24
N ILE A 147 9.31 -10.64 -20.41
CA ILE A 147 10.30 -10.41 -21.48
C ILE A 147 11.54 -11.28 -21.29
N ALA A 148 12.06 -11.39 -20.06
CA ALA A 148 13.20 -12.26 -19.75
C ALA A 148 12.93 -13.71 -20.15
N LEU A 149 11.76 -14.24 -19.78
CA LEU A 149 11.36 -15.62 -20.07
C LEU A 149 11.11 -15.89 -21.56
N CYS A 150 10.67 -14.88 -22.32
CA CYS A 150 10.42 -15.04 -23.76
C CYS A 150 11.68 -14.85 -24.62
N THR A 151 12.69 -14.14 -24.13
CA THR A 151 13.86 -13.71 -24.93
C THR A 151 15.19 -14.25 -24.42
N ASP A 152 15.19 -14.94 -23.28
CA ASP A 152 16.37 -15.39 -22.54
C ASP A 152 17.39 -14.28 -22.25
N SER A 153 16.94 -13.02 -22.25
CA SER A 153 17.80 -11.84 -22.18
C SER A 153 18.37 -11.64 -20.78
N ALA A 154 19.71 -11.62 -20.70
CA ALA A 154 20.46 -11.38 -19.47
C ALA A 154 20.09 -10.05 -18.80
N VAL A 155 19.83 -8.99 -19.59
CA VAL A 155 19.51 -7.66 -19.07
C VAL A 155 18.24 -7.68 -18.23
N PHE A 156 17.18 -8.35 -18.70
CA PHE A 156 15.92 -8.44 -17.97
C PHE A 156 16.04 -9.37 -16.76
N TYR A 157 16.83 -10.44 -16.84
CA TYR A 157 17.12 -11.27 -15.67
C TYR A 157 17.89 -10.52 -14.58
N ARG A 158 18.82 -9.62 -14.94
CA ARG A 158 19.51 -8.73 -13.98
C ARG A 158 18.53 -7.77 -13.29
N LEU A 159 17.56 -7.24 -14.04
CA LEU A 159 16.57 -6.28 -13.54
C LEU A 159 15.61 -6.92 -12.52
N ILE A 160 15.18 -8.17 -12.76
CA ILE A 160 14.30 -8.90 -11.83
C ILE A 160 15.07 -9.35 -10.58
N ASN A 161 16.36 -9.70 -10.75
CA ASN A 161 17.24 -10.18 -9.68
C ASN A 161 16.65 -11.35 -8.87
N ALA A 162 15.89 -12.24 -9.54
CA ALA A 162 15.18 -13.34 -8.91
C ALA A 162 16.10 -14.47 -8.41
N ALA A 163 17.24 -14.68 -9.05
CA ALA A 163 18.22 -15.68 -8.68
C ALA A 163 19.59 -15.32 -9.25
N PRO A 164 20.70 -15.77 -8.64
CA PRO A 164 22.01 -15.67 -9.28
C PRO A 164 22.05 -16.62 -10.50
N PHE A 165 22.54 -16.13 -11.62
CA PHE A 165 22.70 -16.90 -12.86
C PHE A 165 24.06 -16.60 -13.49
N MET A 166 24.48 -17.50 -14.39
CA MET A 166 25.75 -17.38 -15.11
C MET A 166 25.49 -16.88 -16.52
N GLU A 167 26.06 -15.73 -16.85
CA GLU A 167 25.97 -15.17 -18.19
C GLU A 167 27.01 -15.77 -19.12
N HIS A 168 26.67 -15.85 -20.41
CA HIS A 168 27.65 -16.18 -21.42
C HIS A 168 28.58 -14.98 -21.69
N PRO A 169 29.91 -15.19 -21.80
CA PRO A 169 30.87 -14.09 -21.93
C PRO A 169 30.75 -13.31 -23.25
N ASN A 170 30.13 -13.89 -24.28
CA ASN A 170 30.05 -13.29 -25.62
C ASN A 170 28.61 -13.01 -26.09
N ASN A 171 27.58 -13.45 -25.36
CA ASN A 171 26.18 -13.33 -25.76
C ASN A 171 25.35 -12.77 -24.61
N ASN A 172 24.35 -11.94 -24.94
CA ASN A 172 23.41 -11.38 -23.96
C ASN A 172 22.31 -12.37 -23.53
N THR A 173 22.55 -13.67 -23.65
CA THR A 173 21.62 -14.75 -23.31
C THR A 173 22.12 -15.55 -22.12
N VAL A 174 21.19 -16.08 -21.34
CA VAL A 174 21.49 -16.84 -20.11
C VAL A 174 21.11 -18.30 -20.29
N ALA A 175 22.02 -19.21 -19.94
CA ALA A 175 21.69 -20.62 -19.78
C ALA A 175 21.32 -20.86 -18.30
N LEU A 176 20.05 -21.10 -18.03
CA LEU A 176 19.57 -21.36 -16.67
C LEU A 176 19.55 -22.86 -16.36
N ASP A 177 20.11 -23.22 -15.21
CA ASP A 177 19.88 -24.55 -14.63
C ASP A 177 18.42 -24.70 -14.20
N THR A 178 17.93 -25.94 -14.16
CA THR A 178 16.55 -26.28 -13.79
C THR A 178 16.21 -25.71 -12.40
N GLY A 179 17.14 -25.78 -11.45
CA GLY A 179 16.93 -25.21 -10.11
C GLY A 179 16.74 -23.69 -10.12
N THR A 180 17.51 -22.97 -10.95
CA THR A 180 17.38 -21.51 -11.11
C THR A 180 16.08 -21.14 -11.81
N MET A 181 15.68 -21.88 -12.86
CA MET A 181 14.39 -21.65 -13.52
C MET A 181 13.20 -21.79 -12.56
N VAL A 182 13.16 -22.85 -11.74
CA VAL A 182 12.06 -23.04 -10.77
C VAL A 182 11.97 -21.86 -9.81
N ARG A 183 13.10 -21.33 -9.33
CA ARG A 183 13.12 -20.15 -8.45
C ARG A 183 12.54 -18.93 -9.14
N ILE A 184 12.95 -18.65 -10.37
CA ILE A 184 12.43 -17.51 -11.14
C ILE A 184 10.92 -17.64 -11.36
N TYR A 185 10.43 -18.80 -11.81
CA TYR A 185 8.99 -19.02 -11.98
C TYR A 185 8.22 -18.86 -10.68
N SER A 186 8.74 -19.42 -9.58
CA SER A 186 8.09 -19.30 -8.27
C SER A 186 8.00 -17.84 -7.82
N LEU A 187 9.06 -17.05 -8.00
CA LEU A 187 9.07 -15.64 -7.62
C LEU A 187 8.14 -14.81 -8.51
N MET A 188 8.08 -15.10 -9.81
CA MET A 188 7.14 -14.46 -10.74
C MET A 188 5.67 -14.70 -10.34
N ILE A 189 5.34 -15.91 -9.91
CA ILE A 189 4.01 -16.21 -9.38
C ILE A 189 3.74 -15.42 -8.09
N VAL A 190 4.72 -15.35 -7.19
CA VAL A 190 4.58 -14.55 -5.95
C VAL A 190 4.38 -13.07 -6.26
N TYR A 191 5.09 -12.49 -7.24
CA TYR A 191 4.87 -11.12 -7.68
C TYR A 191 3.48 -10.91 -8.27
N ALA A 192 2.96 -11.87 -9.06
CA ALA A 192 1.62 -11.79 -9.62
C ALA A 192 0.53 -11.83 -8.54
N ILE A 193 0.67 -12.71 -7.55
CA ILE A 193 -0.23 -12.79 -6.40
C ILE A 193 -0.16 -11.49 -5.58
N SER A 194 1.05 -10.98 -5.34
CA SER A 194 1.28 -9.73 -4.62
C SER A 194 0.58 -8.56 -5.32
N LEU A 195 0.73 -8.43 -6.64
CA LEU A 195 0.05 -7.40 -7.43
C LEU A 195 -1.48 -7.48 -7.31
N ALA A 196 -2.05 -8.68 -7.40
CA ALA A 196 -3.49 -8.87 -7.27
C ALA A 196 -3.99 -8.46 -5.87
N LEU A 197 -3.23 -8.79 -4.82
CA LEU A 197 -3.52 -8.36 -3.46
C LEU A 197 -3.43 -6.84 -3.29
N GLU A 198 -2.41 -6.19 -3.86
CA GLU A 198 -2.22 -4.74 -3.75
C GLU A 198 -3.39 -3.94 -4.34
N PHE A 199 -3.93 -4.37 -5.50
CA PHE A 199 -5.12 -3.75 -6.08
C PHE A 199 -6.35 -3.81 -5.17
N TRP A 200 -6.46 -4.88 -4.40
CA TRP A 200 -7.56 -5.01 -3.45
C TRP A 200 -7.28 -4.24 -2.16
N PHE A 201 -6.05 -4.30 -1.65
CA PHE A 201 -5.62 -3.61 -0.44
C PHE A 201 -5.75 -2.10 -0.55
N ILE A 202 -5.38 -1.50 -1.69
CA ILE A 202 -5.47 -0.04 -1.88
C ILE A 202 -6.91 0.46 -1.74
N VAL A 203 -7.91 -0.30 -2.20
CA VAL A 203 -9.33 0.05 -2.05
C VAL A 203 -9.72 0.06 -0.58
N VAL A 204 -9.29 -0.96 0.19
CA VAL A 204 -9.59 -1.05 1.63
C VAL A 204 -8.91 0.08 2.40
N ILE A 205 -7.63 0.35 2.15
CA ILE A 205 -6.89 1.43 2.82
C ILE A 205 -7.47 2.80 2.44
N TYR A 206 -7.86 3.01 1.19
CA TYR A 206 -8.51 4.24 0.75
C TYR A 206 -9.85 4.48 1.47
N ASN A 207 -10.69 3.44 1.55
CA ASN A 207 -11.93 3.51 2.31
C ASN A 207 -11.67 3.75 3.81
N CYS A 208 -10.58 3.20 4.36
CA CYS A 208 -10.18 3.46 5.74
C CYS A 208 -9.78 4.94 5.95
N ASN A 209 -8.96 5.48 5.06
CA ASN A 209 -8.56 6.88 5.09
C ASN A 209 -9.78 7.80 5.03
N ARG A 210 -10.70 7.51 4.11
CA ARG A 210 -11.96 8.26 3.98
C ARG A 210 -12.83 8.17 5.23
N TYR A 211 -12.99 6.97 5.81
CA TYR A 211 -13.69 6.79 7.08
C TYR A 211 -13.07 7.63 8.20
N LEU A 212 -11.73 7.66 8.31
CA LEU A 212 -11.04 8.46 9.32
C LEU A 212 -11.22 9.97 9.10
N ASP A 213 -11.22 10.43 7.83
CA ASP A 213 -11.46 11.82 7.46
C ASP A 213 -12.88 12.25 7.90
N GLU A 214 -13.89 11.48 7.47
CA GLU A 214 -15.30 11.74 7.79
C GLU A 214 -15.58 11.67 9.31
N ARG A 215 -14.98 10.70 10.01
CA ARG A 215 -15.05 10.61 11.48
C ARG A 215 -14.42 11.82 12.16
N SER A 216 -13.29 12.31 11.65
CA SER A 216 -12.60 13.47 12.23
C SER A 216 -13.45 14.74 12.11
N ASP A 217 -14.10 14.93 10.97
CA ASP A 217 -14.99 16.07 10.72
C ASP A 217 -16.27 15.98 11.55
N TYR A 218 -16.84 14.78 11.70
CA TYR A 218 -17.94 14.56 12.63
C TYR A 218 -17.59 14.95 14.07
N MET A 219 -16.40 14.54 14.54
CA MET A 219 -15.95 14.84 15.91
C MET A 219 -15.75 16.35 16.11
N LYS A 220 -15.18 17.05 15.13
CA LYS A 220 -15.04 18.52 15.16
C LYS A 220 -16.41 19.20 15.24
N TYR A 221 -17.38 18.75 14.45
CA TYR A 221 -18.76 19.24 14.52
C TYR A 221 -19.38 19.03 15.91
N CYS A 222 -19.29 17.80 16.44
CA CYS A 222 -19.79 17.49 17.78
C CYS A 222 -19.15 18.37 18.86
N LEU A 223 -17.84 18.60 18.82
CA LEU A 223 -17.16 19.49 19.77
C LEU A 223 -17.63 20.95 19.62
N ALA A 224 -17.79 21.45 18.40
CA ALA A 224 -18.24 22.82 18.14
C ALA A 224 -19.69 23.09 18.58
N PHE A 225 -20.58 22.09 18.50
CA PHE A 225 -22.01 22.25 18.82
C PHE A 225 -22.44 21.65 20.17
N SER A 226 -21.61 20.85 20.83
CA SER A 226 -21.84 20.43 22.23
C SER A 226 -21.30 21.43 23.27
N THR A 227 -20.34 22.28 22.89
CA THR A 227 -19.76 23.32 23.76
C THR A 227 -20.57 24.62 23.96
N PRO A 228 -21.48 25.08 23.07
CA PRO A 228 -22.17 26.36 23.25
C PRO A 228 -23.40 26.30 24.15
N MET A 229 -23.84 25.12 24.63
CA MET A 229 -24.97 25.04 25.57
C MET A 229 -24.60 25.34 27.03
N LYS A 230 -23.32 25.34 27.40
CA LYS A 230 -22.90 25.74 28.77
C LYS A 230 -22.83 27.26 28.97
N THR A 231 -22.72 28.04 27.90
CA THR A 231 -22.64 29.51 27.97
C THR A 231 -23.99 30.20 27.72
N LEU A 232 -25.00 29.47 27.25
CA LEU A 232 -26.36 29.99 27.00
C LEU A 232 -27.38 29.67 28.12
N SER A 233 -27.06 28.78 29.07
CA SER A 233 -27.88 28.55 30.26
C SER A 233 -27.56 29.51 31.42
N ALA A 234 -26.66 30.46 31.21
CA ALA A 234 -26.35 31.54 32.13
C ALA A 234 -27.07 32.82 31.68
N ARG A 235 -28.40 32.81 31.71
CA ARG A 235 -29.24 34.02 31.71
C ARG A 235 -30.54 33.74 32.41
#